data_AF-A0A7K4WIB1-F1
#
_entry.id   AF-A0A7K4WIB1-F1
#
_cell.length_a   1.000
_cell.length_b   1.000
_cell.length_c   1.000
_cell.angle_alpha   90.00
_cell.angle_beta   90.00
_cell.angle_gamma   90.00
#
_symmetry.space_group_name_H-M   'P 1'
#
loop_
_entity.id
_entity.type
_entity.pdbx_description
1 polymer ?
#
loop_
_entity_poly.entity_id
_entity_poly.type
_entity_poly.pdbx_seq_one_letter_code
_entity_poly.pdbx_strand_id
1 'polypeptide(L)'
;IACLKLVPNNADFAFQFFKEVTLEAPNKNIFFSPVSISSAFAVLALGARSATQTQILEGLAFNLTEIQEKEIHEGFHNLIHMLSNPEGGVQLNLGNAIFVTEKLKPLKKFLDDAKALYQLEAFTTDFNNPTEAEKQINDYIDRKTHGKITNLVKDLDPQTIMLLASFVFFKGNWEKPFKPEHTEERDFFVDAETTVKVPMMYQTGRFDFYFDEELSCTVVRLHYNGSATAFLVLPAKGKMKQLEQTLDKETIQKWSDHLFQSSMDLYFPKFSISGSYEISNTLRKMGIVDVFTNQADLSGITGTPELKVSKVVHKACLDVDERGTEAAAATGVEIMAVSLPPTIEFNHPFLMLIFDRDTNSTLFIGKIVNPTIT
;
A
#
# COMPACT_ATOMS: atom_id res chain seq x y z
N ILE A 1 2.94 18.50 12.95
CA ILE A 1 2.18 18.61 11.68
C ILE A 1 0.94 17.73 11.82
N ALA A 2 -0.23 18.15 11.34
CA ALA A 2 -1.50 17.47 11.63
C ALA A 2 -1.54 16.00 11.17
N CYS A 3 -0.82 15.65 10.09
CA CYS A 3 -0.70 14.27 9.60
C CYS A 3 -0.12 13.28 10.63
N LEU A 4 0.77 13.73 11.53
CA LEU A 4 1.39 12.88 12.55
C LEU A 4 0.36 12.31 13.53
N LYS A 5 -0.79 12.97 13.69
CA LYS A 5 -1.89 12.48 14.52
C LYS A 5 -2.63 11.31 13.87
N LEU A 6 -2.55 11.14 12.54
CA LEU A 6 -3.25 10.06 11.83
C LEU A 6 -2.44 8.77 11.73
N VAL A 7 -1.12 8.88 11.79
CA VAL A 7 -0.23 7.76 11.49
C VAL A 7 -0.45 6.55 12.38
N PRO A 8 -0.65 6.68 13.71
CA PRO A 8 -0.96 5.52 14.56
C PRO A 8 -2.25 4.81 14.14
N ASN A 9 -3.33 5.56 13.88
CA ASN A 9 -4.61 4.99 13.43
C ASN A 9 -4.49 4.36 12.04
N ASN A 10 -3.73 4.98 11.13
CA ASN A 10 -3.49 4.42 9.80
C ASN A 10 -2.70 3.12 9.86
N ALA A 11 -1.75 3.01 10.79
CA ALA A 11 -1.01 1.78 11.06
C ALA A 11 -1.94 0.69 11.63
N ASP A 12 -2.80 1.04 12.60
CA ASP A 12 -3.81 0.11 13.14
C ASP A 12 -4.73 -0.43 12.03
N PHE A 13 -5.26 0.46 11.18
CA PHE A 13 -6.03 0.08 9.99
C PHE A 13 -5.21 -0.83 9.05
N ALA A 14 -3.95 -0.49 8.78
CA ALA A 14 -3.08 -1.25 7.89
C ALA A 14 -2.93 -2.72 8.34
N PHE A 15 -2.66 -2.93 9.63
CA PHE A 15 -2.45 -4.28 10.17
C PHE A 15 -3.75 -5.06 10.34
N GLN A 16 -4.86 -4.40 10.69
CA GLN A 16 -6.18 -5.04 10.67
C GLN A 16 -6.56 -5.50 9.26
N PHE A 17 -6.39 -4.62 8.25
CA PHE A 17 -6.67 -4.95 6.86
C PHE A 17 -5.75 -6.08 6.35
N PHE A 18 -4.45 -6.05 6.69
CA PHE A 18 -3.52 -7.11 6.35
C PHE A 18 -3.95 -8.47 6.91
N LYS A 19 -4.42 -8.53 8.16
CA LYS A 19 -4.94 -9.76 8.78
C LYS A 19 -6.16 -10.30 8.02
N GLU A 20 -7.09 -9.43 7.62
CA GLU A 20 -8.26 -9.87 6.85
C GLU A 20 -7.89 -10.40 5.46
N VAL A 21 -7.01 -9.71 4.73
CA VAL A 21 -6.62 -10.14 3.37
C VAL A 21 -5.77 -11.41 3.37
N THR A 22 -4.92 -11.60 4.40
CA THR A 22 -4.13 -12.84 4.55
C THR A 22 -5.01 -14.06 4.84
N LEU A 23 -6.12 -13.89 5.56
CA LEU A 23 -7.11 -14.95 5.79
C LEU A 23 -7.83 -15.38 4.51
N GLU A 24 -8.13 -14.43 3.60
CA GLU A 24 -8.79 -14.72 2.32
C GLU A 24 -7.84 -15.35 1.29
N ALA A 25 -6.54 -15.03 1.37
CA ALA A 25 -5.55 -15.43 0.38
C ALA A 25 -4.23 -15.91 1.03
N PRO A 26 -4.24 -17.02 1.80
CA PRO A 26 -3.09 -17.44 2.60
C PRO A 26 -1.84 -17.79 1.76
N ASN A 27 -2.04 -18.36 0.57
CA ASN A 27 -0.95 -18.85 -0.29
C ASN A 27 -0.73 -17.99 -1.54
N LYS A 28 -1.14 -16.71 -1.51
CA LYS A 28 -0.97 -15.79 -2.65
C LYS A 28 -0.12 -14.60 -2.25
N ASN A 29 0.47 -13.98 -3.27
CA ASN A 29 1.04 -12.64 -3.12
C ASN A 29 -0.05 -11.68 -2.63
N ILE A 30 0.32 -10.82 -1.69
CA ILE A 30 -0.52 -9.73 -1.20
C ILE A 30 0.28 -8.45 -1.36
N PHE A 31 -0.32 -7.39 -1.89
CA PHE A 31 0.33 -6.10 -1.99
C PHE A 31 -0.68 -4.96 -2.07
N PHE A 32 -0.73 -4.11 -1.04
CA PHE A 32 -1.68 -3.00 -0.99
C PHE A 32 -1.07 -1.79 -0.30
N SER A 33 -1.73 -0.64 -0.42
CA SER A 33 -1.34 0.60 0.23
C SER A 33 -2.39 1.06 1.24
N PRO A 34 -2.09 0.97 2.55
CA PRO A 34 -3.00 1.42 3.59
C PRO A 34 -3.35 2.91 3.47
N VAL A 35 -2.35 3.77 3.21
CA VAL A 35 -2.56 5.22 3.03
C VAL A 35 -3.47 5.53 1.84
N SER A 36 -3.34 4.78 0.74
CA SER A 36 -4.19 4.97 -0.44
C SER A 36 -5.64 4.55 -0.17
N ILE A 37 -5.85 3.39 0.46
CA ILE A 37 -7.22 2.93 0.80
C ILE A 37 -7.88 3.86 1.82
N SER A 38 -7.17 4.16 2.90
CA SER A 38 -7.70 5.00 3.98
C SER A 38 -8.03 6.42 3.52
N SER A 39 -7.21 7.03 2.67
CA SER A 39 -7.53 8.34 2.07
C SER A 39 -8.75 8.28 1.15
N ALA A 40 -8.95 7.19 0.40
CA ALA A 40 -10.11 6.98 -0.45
C ALA A 40 -11.43 6.86 0.33
N PHE A 41 -11.39 6.32 1.55
CA PHE A 41 -12.56 6.26 2.44
C PHE A 41 -12.73 7.54 3.26
N ALA A 42 -11.64 8.18 3.66
CA ALA A 42 -11.71 9.46 4.37
C ALA A 42 -12.36 10.56 3.50
N VAL A 43 -12.12 10.57 2.18
CA VAL A 43 -12.83 11.47 1.26
C VAL A 43 -14.32 11.11 1.12
N LEU A 44 -14.69 9.82 1.18
CA LEU A 44 -16.12 9.43 1.25
C LEU A 44 -16.78 9.94 2.53
N ALA A 45 -16.05 9.95 3.65
CA ALA A 45 -16.57 10.45 4.93
C ALA A 45 -16.97 11.94 4.89
N LEU A 46 -16.37 12.77 4.02
CA LEU A 46 -16.83 14.16 3.79
C LEU A 46 -18.29 14.21 3.29
N GLY A 47 -18.66 13.23 2.47
CA GLY A 47 -19.98 13.11 1.85
C GLY A 47 -20.96 12.22 2.62
N ALA A 48 -20.47 11.44 3.58
CA ALA A 48 -21.28 10.58 4.43
C ALA A 48 -21.90 11.34 5.61
N ARG A 49 -22.99 10.82 6.16
CA ARG A 49 -23.63 11.37 7.37
C ARG A 49 -23.94 10.27 8.38
N SER A 50 -24.21 10.69 9.62
CA SER A 50 -24.77 9.82 10.67
C SER A 50 -23.97 8.53 10.85
N ALA A 51 -24.63 7.38 11.01
CA ALA A 51 -24.00 6.07 11.19
C ALA A 51 -23.04 5.70 10.05
N THR A 52 -23.34 6.07 8.79
CA THR A 52 -22.47 5.79 7.65
C THR A 52 -21.11 6.48 7.81
N GLN A 53 -21.10 7.74 8.25
CA GLN A 53 -19.86 8.49 8.49
C GLN A 53 -19.08 7.90 9.67
N THR A 54 -19.76 7.62 10.78
CA THR A 54 -19.16 7.01 11.97
C THR A 54 -18.49 5.67 11.64
N GLN A 55 -19.19 4.77 10.95
CA GLN A 55 -18.65 3.47 10.54
C GLN A 55 -17.40 3.61 9.67
N ILE A 56 -17.39 4.56 8.72
CA ILE A 56 -16.21 4.79 7.88
C ILE A 56 -15.02 5.22 8.73
N LEU A 57 -15.18 6.24 9.58
CA LEU A 57 -14.05 6.78 10.35
C LEU A 57 -13.55 5.80 11.42
N GLU A 58 -14.45 5.14 12.15
CA GLU A 58 -14.07 4.12 13.14
C GLU A 58 -13.46 2.87 12.48
N GLY A 59 -13.96 2.48 11.30
CA GLY A 59 -13.37 1.39 10.50
C GLY A 59 -11.99 1.71 9.93
N LEU A 60 -11.64 2.99 9.81
CA LEU A 60 -10.28 3.48 9.57
C LEU A 60 -9.46 3.62 10.86
N ALA A 61 -9.93 3.00 11.95
CA ALA A 61 -9.36 2.97 13.28
C ALA A 61 -9.30 4.33 14.00
N PHE A 62 -10.09 5.34 13.59
CA PHE A 62 -10.17 6.61 14.32
C PHE A 62 -11.09 6.51 15.53
N ASN A 63 -10.60 6.91 16.70
CA ASN A 63 -11.44 7.09 17.88
C ASN A 63 -12.06 8.50 17.86
N LEU A 64 -13.34 8.59 17.49
CA LEU A 64 -14.06 9.88 17.37
C LEU A 64 -14.29 10.60 18.71
N THR A 65 -13.96 9.96 19.84
CA THR A 65 -13.93 10.62 21.16
C THR A 65 -12.62 11.36 21.43
N GLU A 66 -11.55 11.02 20.69
CA GLU A 66 -10.20 11.56 20.89
C GLU A 66 -9.77 12.53 19.78
N ILE A 67 -10.24 12.33 18.54
CA ILE A 67 -9.89 13.16 17.38
C ILE A 67 -11.15 13.70 16.70
N GLN A 68 -11.14 14.98 16.36
CA GLN A 68 -12.25 15.60 15.62
C GLN A 68 -12.18 15.27 14.13
N GLU A 69 -13.33 15.14 13.48
CA GLU A 69 -13.45 14.92 12.03
C GLU A 69 -12.61 15.92 11.21
N LYS A 70 -12.66 17.21 11.59
CA LYS A 70 -11.88 18.25 10.91
C LYS A 70 -10.37 17.96 10.96
N GLU A 71 -9.87 17.50 12.09
CA GLU A 71 -8.45 17.15 12.26
C GLU A 71 -8.08 15.92 11.42
N ILE A 72 -9.01 14.97 11.25
CA ILE A 72 -8.82 13.82 10.36
C ILE A 72 -8.62 14.30 8.92
N HIS A 73 -9.52 15.14 8.41
CA HIS A 73 -9.43 15.63 7.03
C HIS A 73 -8.21 16.53 6.79
N GLU A 74 -7.89 17.42 7.73
CA GLU A 74 -6.67 18.24 7.67
C GLU A 74 -5.39 17.38 7.72
N GLY A 75 -5.40 16.29 8.51
CA GLY A 75 -4.29 15.36 8.55
C GLY A 75 -4.07 14.65 7.21
N PHE A 76 -5.15 14.18 6.57
CA PHE A 76 -5.06 13.52 5.25
C PHE A 76 -4.63 14.51 4.18
N HIS A 77 -5.13 15.74 4.20
CA HIS A 77 -4.70 16.79 3.28
C HIS A 77 -3.20 17.01 3.33
N ASN A 78 -2.65 17.19 4.54
CA ASN A 78 -1.21 17.36 4.73
C ASN A 78 -0.41 16.13 4.29
N LEU A 79 -0.91 14.93 4.61
CA LEU A 79 -0.24 13.68 4.24
C LEU A 79 -0.18 13.52 2.71
N ILE A 80 -1.31 13.67 2.03
CA ILE A 80 -1.38 13.59 0.56
C ILE A 80 -0.48 14.65 -0.06
N HIS A 81 -0.48 15.88 0.45
CA HIS A 81 0.38 16.94 -0.08
C HIS A 81 1.87 16.61 0.01
N MET A 82 2.33 16.02 1.12
CA MET A 82 3.73 15.60 1.27
C MET A 82 4.06 14.40 0.38
N LEU A 83 3.16 13.41 0.29
CA LEU A 83 3.36 12.21 -0.53
C LEU A 83 3.29 12.48 -2.03
N SER A 84 2.51 13.47 -2.47
CA SER A 84 2.39 13.86 -3.89
C SER A 84 3.57 14.72 -4.40
N ASN A 85 4.43 15.21 -3.51
CA ASN A 85 5.62 15.98 -3.88
C ASN A 85 6.90 15.30 -3.34
N PRO A 86 7.18 14.04 -3.73
CA PRO A 86 8.33 13.33 -3.19
C PRO A 86 9.63 13.98 -3.69
N GLU A 87 10.46 14.44 -2.77
CA GLU A 87 11.84 14.83 -3.07
C GLU A 87 12.73 13.58 -3.22
N GLY A 88 13.86 13.72 -3.93
CA GLY A 88 14.96 12.75 -3.79
C GLY A 88 14.85 11.42 -4.54
N GLY A 89 14.06 11.30 -5.61
CA GLY A 89 14.15 10.15 -6.53
C GLY A 89 13.25 8.95 -6.22
N VAL A 90 12.23 9.13 -5.36
CA VAL A 90 11.08 8.23 -5.25
C VAL A 90 9.94 8.76 -6.13
N GLN A 91 9.37 7.90 -6.96
CA GLN A 91 8.14 8.15 -7.69
C GLN A 91 7.00 7.44 -6.96
N LEU A 92 6.15 8.21 -6.28
CA LEU A 92 4.93 7.73 -5.65
C LEU A 92 3.74 8.40 -6.32
N ASN A 93 3.02 7.64 -7.16
CA ASN A 93 1.83 8.13 -7.84
C ASN A 93 0.60 7.58 -7.14
N LEU A 94 0.14 8.28 -6.11
CA LEU A 94 -1.09 7.97 -5.37
C LEU A 94 -2.26 8.77 -5.93
N GLY A 95 -3.40 8.13 -6.15
CA GLY A 95 -4.60 8.81 -6.61
C GLY A 95 -5.88 8.07 -6.24
N ASN A 96 -6.94 8.86 -6.08
CA ASN A 96 -8.28 8.38 -5.81
C ASN A 96 -9.26 9.06 -6.77
N ALA A 97 -10.25 8.32 -7.26
CA ALA A 97 -11.30 8.84 -8.11
C ALA A 97 -12.65 8.19 -7.78
N ILE A 98 -13.72 8.97 -7.91
CA ILE A 98 -15.10 8.45 -7.85
C ILE A 98 -15.75 8.52 -9.21
N PHE A 99 -16.52 7.49 -9.54
CA PHE A 99 -17.34 7.42 -10.74
C PHE A 99 -18.78 7.22 -10.29
N VAL A 100 -19.65 8.19 -10.59
CA VAL A 100 -21.05 8.22 -10.17
C VAL A 100 -21.93 8.09 -11.40
N THR A 101 -23.04 7.36 -11.29
CA THR A 101 -24.03 7.24 -12.36
C THR A 101 -24.52 8.60 -12.86
N GLU A 102 -24.77 8.74 -14.16
CA GLU A 102 -25.27 9.99 -14.77
C GLU A 102 -26.65 10.44 -14.25
N LYS A 103 -27.38 9.53 -13.61
CA LYS A 103 -28.67 9.81 -12.97
C LYS A 103 -28.55 10.71 -11.75
N LEU A 104 -27.35 10.79 -11.14
CA LEU A 104 -27.09 11.53 -9.92
C LEU A 104 -25.99 12.56 -10.15
N LYS A 105 -26.21 13.78 -9.66
CA LYS A 105 -25.25 14.87 -9.79
C LYS A 105 -24.57 15.15 -8.45
N PRO A 106 -23.24 15.01 -8.35
CA PRO A 106 -22.52 15.40 -7.14
C PRO A 106 -22.71 16.90 -6.82
N LEU A 107 -22.83 17.21 -5.54
CA LEU A 107 -22.95 18.56 -5.01
C LEU A 107 -21.64 19.30 -5.22
N LYS A 108 -21.74 20.56 -5.66
CA LYS A 108 -20.58 21.42 -5.88
C LYS A 108 -19.68 21.53 -4.65
N LYS A 109 -20.29 21.67 -3.46
CA LYS A 109 -19.56 21.74 -2.19
C LYS A 109 -18.67 20.50 -1.98
N PHE A 110 -19.23 19.31 -2.16
CA PHE A 110 -18.47 18.07 -2.02
C PHE A 110 -17.32 17.99 -3.03
N LEU A 111 -17.56 18.37 -4.29
CA LEU A 111 -16.51 18.40 -5.31
C LEU A 111 -15.39 19.38 -4.97
N ASP A 112 -15.73 20.58 -4.50
CA ASP A 112 -14.78 21.61 -4.11
C ASP A 112 -13.93 21.13 -2.90
N ASP A 113 -14.57 20.56 -1.88
CA ASP A 113 -13.90 20.04 -0.67
C ASP A 113 -13.01 18.82 -0.99
N ALA A 114 -13.53 17.85 -1.77
CA ALA A 114 -12.79 16.66 -2.16
C ALA A 114 -11.55 16.99 -3.02
N LYS A 115 -11.66 17.97 -3.92
CA LYS A 115 -10.53 18.46 -4.71
C LYS A 115 -9.50 19.18 -3.84
N ALA A 116 -9.95 20.08 -2.96
CA ALA A 116 -9.06 20.89 -2.13
C ALA A 116 -8.30 20.05 -1.09
N LEU A 117 -8.99 19.11 -0.44
CA LEU A 117 -8.42 18.33 0.66
C LEU A 117 -7.71 17.06 0.16
N TYR A 118 -8.27 16.37 -0.84
CA TYR A 118 -7.81 15.03 -1.24
C TYR A 118 -7.25 14.95 -2.66
N GLN A 119 -7.26 16.04 -3.42
CA GLN A 119 -6.92 16.04 -4.86
C GLN A 119 -7.77 15.05 -5.66
N LEU A 120 -8.96 14.69 -5.14
CA LEU A 120 -9.83 13.70 -5.75
C LEU A 120 -10.58 14.29 -6.94
N GLU A 121 -10.66 13.51 -8.01
CA GLU A 121 -11.47 13.81 -9.17
C GLU A 121 -12.72 12.92 -9.19
N ALA A 122 -13.85 13.52 -9.55
CA ALA A 122 -15.14 12.85 -9.66
C ALA A 122 -15.63 12.89 -11.10
N PHE A 123 -16.13 11.76 -11.57
CA PHE A 123 -16.63 11.59 -12.91
C PHE A 123 -18.07 11.12 -12.89
N THR A 124 -18.79 11.52 -13.93
CA THR A 124 -20.08 10.97 -14.26
C THR A 124 -19.88 9.88 -15.32
N THR A 125 -20.53 8.73 -15.14
CA THR A 125 -20.34 7.52 -15.95
C THR A 125 -21.66 6.81 -16.23
N ASP A 126 -21.91 6.43 -17.48
CA ASP A 126 -23.05 5.59 -17.85
C ASP A 126 -22.74 4.11 -17.62
N PHE A 127 -23.01 3.63 -16.40
CA PHE A 127 -22.87 2.22 -16.07
C PHE A 127 -23.86 1.31 -16.83
N ASN A 128 -24.93 1.84 -17.46
CA ASN A 128 -25.80 1.00 -18.29
C ASN A 128 -25.11 0.58 -19.61
N ASN A 129 -23.96 1.19 -19.93
CA ASN A 129 -23.04 0.75 -20.98
C ASN A 129 -21.69 0.31 -20.34
N PRO A 130 -21.61 -0.90 -19.76
CA PRO A 130 -20.43 -1.35 -19.01
C PRO A 130 -19.13 -1.27 -19.81
N THR A 131 -19.15 -1.57 -21.10
CA THR A 131 -17.95 -1.55 -21.95
C THR A 131 -17.36 -0.14 -22.08
N GLU A 132 -18.20 0.88 -22.28
CA GLU A 132 -17.72 2.26 -22.36
C GLU A 132 -17.34 2.79 -20.96
N ALA A 133 -18.08 2.41 -19.92
CA ALA A 133 -17.75 2.74 -18.53
C ALA A 133 -16.37 2.16 -18.12
N GLU A 134 -16.12 0.90 -18.43
CA GLU A 134 -14.83 0.23 -18.19
C GLU A 134 -13.70 0.96 -18.90
N LYS A 135 -13.91 1.28 -20.19
CA LYS A 135 -12.93 2.02 -20.98
C LYS A 135 -12.65 3.39 -20.39
N GLN A 136 -13.68 4.17 -20.03
CA GLN A 136 -13.54 5.49 -19.41
C GLN A 136 -12.71 5.41 -18.12
N ILE A 137 -13.03 4.45 -17.25
CA ILE A 137 -12.33 4.26 -15.97
C ILE A 137 -10.87 3.85 -16.23
N ASN A 138 -10.64 2.83 -17.06
CA ASN A 138 -9.29 2.34 -17.34
C ASN A 138 -8.43 3.38 -18.06
N ASP A 139 -8.96 4.12 -19.04
CA ASP A 139 -8.25 5.20 -19.76
C ASP A 139 -7.88 6.37 -18.83
N TYR A 140 -8.71 6.64 -17.82
CA TYR A 140 -8.39 7.64 -16.79
C TYR A 140 -7.19 7.20 -15.94
N ILE A 141 -7.24 5.97 -15.43
CA ILE A 141 -6.21 5.41 -14.56
C ILE A 141 -4.89 5.22 -15.31
N ASP A 142 -4.95 4.74 -16.55
CA ASP A 142 -3.79 4.58 -17.43
C ASP A 142 -3.04 5.91 -17.60
N ARG A 143 -3.76 6.99 -17.92
CA ARG A 143 -3.17 8.33 -18.04
C ARG A 143 -2.58 8.84 -16.74
N LYS A 144 -3.29 8.67 -15.61
CA LYS A 144 -2.80 9.13 -14.29
C LYS A 144 -1.57 8.35 -13.81
N THR A 145 -1.43 7.11 -14.26
CA THR A 145 -0.33 6.22 -13.87
C THR A 145 0.72 6.08 -14.97
N HIS A 146 0.64 6.86 -16.05
CA HIS A 146 1.57 6.82 -17.19
C HIS A 146 1.76 5.40 -17.75
N GLY A 147 0.66 4.66 -17.91
CA GLY A 147 0.68 3.30 -18.44
C GLY A 147 1.06 2.20 -17.45
N LYS A 148 1.25 2.53 -16.16
CA LYS A 148 1.61 1.54 -15.13
C LYS A 148 0.43 0.73 -14.62
N ILE A 149 -0.78 1.29 -14.70
CA ILE A 149 -2.02 0.60 -14.34
C ILE A 149 -3.01 0.77 -15.49
N THR A 150 -3.15 -0.27 -16.31
CA THR A 150 -3.95 -0.23 -17.54
C THR A 150 -5.34 -0.87 -17.39
N ASN A 151 -5.49 -1.86 -16.51
CA ASN A 151 -6.74 -2.58 -16.28
C ASN A 151 -7.05 -2.56 -14.78
N LEU A 152 -7.72 -1.52 -14.31
CA LEU A 152 -8.19 -1.42 -12.93
C LEU A 152 -9.50 -2.19 -12.76
N VAL A 153 -10.43 -1.99 -13.69
CA VAL A 153 -11.77 -2.58 -13.65
C VAL A 153 -12.00 -3.48 -14.86
N LYS A 154 -12.81 -4.51 -14.64
CA LYS A 154 -13.32 -5.44 -15.64
C LYS A 154 -14.67 -5.97 -15.16
N ASP A 155 -15.51 -6.37 -16.10
CA ASP A 155 -16.79 -7.02 -15.89
C ASP A 155 -17.67 -6.18 -14.94
N LEU A 156 -17.86 -4.89 -15.26
CA LEU A 156 -18.67 -3.97 -14.47
C LEU A 156 -20.16 -4.35 -14.50
N ASP A 157 -20.79 -4.31 -13.33
CA ASP A 157 -22.23 -4.54 -13.19
C ASP A 157 -22.99 -3.30 -13.71
N PRO A 158 -23.95 -3.46 -14.65
CA PRO A 158 -24.80 -2.36 -15.10
C PRO A 158 -25.59 -1.65 -13.99
N GLN A 159 -25.78 -2.31 -12.84
CA GLN A 159 -26.45 -1.75 -11.66
C GLN A 159 -25.53 -0.90 -10.78
N THR A 160 -24.27 -0.72 -11.17
CA THR A 160 -23.32 0.14 -10.44
C THR A 160 -23.86 1.57 -10.37
N ILE A 161 -23.98 2.11 -9.15
CA ILE A 161 -24.40 3.50 -8.90
C ILE A 161 -23.18 4.38 -8.61
N MET A 162 -22.22 3.83 -7.85
CA MET A 162 -20.95 4.49 -7.57
C MET A 162 -19.81 3.49 -7.48
N LEU A 163 -18.69 3.82 -8.12
CA LEU A 163 -17.42 3.12 -8.01
C LEU A 163 -16.38 4.05 -7.39
N LEU A 164 -15.69 3.58 -6.35
CA LEU A 164 -14.50 4.23 -5.80
C LEU A 164 -13.27 3.49 -6.30
N ALA A 165 -12.39 4.23 -6.98
CA ALA A 165 -11.11 3.75 -7.47
C ALA A 165 -9.99 4.34 -6.61
N SER A 166 -9.16 3.48 -6.03
CA SER A 166 -7.93 3.82 -5.33
C SER A 166 -6.78 3.16 -6.07
N PHE A 167 -5.77 3.93 -6.44
CA PHE A 167 -4.64 3.42 -7.19
C PHE A 167 -3.34 4.03 -6.70
N VAL A 168 -2.29 3.23 -6.70
CA VAL A 168 -0.96 3.69 -6.34
C VAL A 168 0.13 2.92 -7.07
N PHE A 169 1.12 3.64 -7.56
CA PHE A 169 2.34 3.07 -8.13
C PHE A 169 3.55 3.62 -7.38
N PHE A 170 4.47 2.72 -7.01
CA PHE A 170 5.74 3.09 -6.42
C PHE A 170 6.90 2.61 -7.28
N LYS A 171 7.84 3.53 -7.50
CA LYS A 171 9.16 3.21 -8.03
C LYS A 171 10.20 4.06 -7.32
N GLY A 172 11.08 3.40 -6.56
CA GLY A 172 12.16 4.05 -5.82
C GLY A 172 13.52 3.60 -6.32
N ASN A 173 14.50 4.48 -6.17
CA ASN A 173 15.91 4.15 -6.33
C ASN A 173 16.51 3.87 -4.96
N TRP A 174 17.20 2.74 -4.79
CA TRP A 174 17.89 2.45 -3.53
C TRP A 174 18.95 3.52 -3.23
N GLU A 175 19.10 3.89 -1.96
CA GLU A 175 20.20 4.75 -1.49
C GLU A 175 21.54 4.05 -1.72
N LYS A 176 21.58 2.74 -1.50
CA LYS A 176 22.70 1.85 -1.84
C LYS A 176 22.23 0.85 -2.90
N PRO A 177 22.56 1.04 -4.19
CA PRO A 177 22.12 0.14 -5.26
C PRO A 177 22.80 -1.22 -5.26
N PHE A 178 22.07 -2.19 -5.82
CA PHE A 178 22.65 -3.46 -6.24
C PHE A 178 23.38 -3.28 -7.57
N LYS A 179 24.37 -4.14 -7.84
CA LYS A 179 25.09 -4.15 -9.12
C LYS A 179 24.41 -5.14 -10.08
N PRO A 180 23.90 -4.72 -11.24
CA PRO A 180 23.27 -5.61 -12.21
C PRO A 180 24.16 -6.79 -12.62
N GLU A 181 25.48 -6.60 -12.63
CA GLU A 181 26.48 -7.62 -12.97
C GLU A 181 26.54 -8.76 -11.94
N HIS A 182 26.01 -8.56 -10.74
CA HIS A 182 25.94 -9.56 -9.68
C HIS A 182 24.56 -10.26 -9.60
N THR A 183 23.62 -9.89 -10.46
CA THR A 183 22.29 -10.51 -10.45
C THR A 183 22.33 -11.83 -11.21
N GLU A 184 21.95 -12.91 -10.55
CA GLU A 184 22.00 -14.27 -11.08
C GLU A 184 20.70 -15.02 -10.84
N GLU A 185 20.36 -15.96 -11.73
CA GLU A 185 19.20 -16.84 -11.53
C GLU A 185 19.43 -17.79 -10.36
N ARG A 186 18.56 -17.72 -9.33
CA ARG A 186 18.61 -18.59 -8.15
C ARG A 186 17.26 -19.21 -7.84
N ASP A 187 17.30 -20.25 -7.02
CA ASP A 187 16.10 -20.94 -6.56
C ASP A 187 15.35 -20.11 -5.52
N PHE A 188 14.04 -20.02 -5.68
CA PHE A 188 13.09 -19.52 -4.69
C PHE A 188 12.10 -20.63 -4.35
N PHE A 189 12.01 -20.96 -3.06
CA PHE A 189 11.16 -22.00 -2.49
C PHE A 189 9.79 -21.41 -2.15
N VAL A 190 8.83 -21.54 -3.07
CA VAL A 190 7.45 -21.07 -2.88
C VAL A 190 6.79 -21.81 -1.71
N ASP A 191 7.02 -23.11 -1.64
CA ASP A 191 6.63 -23.98 -0.54
C ASP A 191 7.62 -25.16 -0.42
N ALA A 192 7.25 -26.23 0.31
CA ALA A 192 8.12 -27.39 0.53
C ALA A 192 8.35 -28.24 -0.73
N GLU A 193 7.47 -28.16 -1.72
CA GLU A 193 7.46 -29.00 -2.93
C GLU A 193 7.72 -28.19 -4.20
N THR A 194 7.51 -26.87 -4.15
CA THR A 194 7.55 -25.98 -5.32
C THR A 194 8.75 -25.03 -5.26
N THR A 195 9.57 -25.08 -6.30
CA THR A 195 10.70 -24.16 -6.52
C THR A 195 10.56 -23.47 -7.87
N VAL A 196 10.86 -22.17 -7.90
CA VAL A 196 10.93 -21.36 -9.12
C VAL A 196 12.31 -20.71 -9.24
N LYS A 197 12.73 -20.37 -10.46
CA LYS A 197 13.93 -19.56 -10.69
C LYS A 197 13.55 -18.09 -10.69
N VAL A 198 14.36 -17.28 -10.00
CA VAL A 198 14.20 -15.82 -9.94
C VAL A 198 15.54 -15.13 -10.16
N PRO A 199 15.56 -13.95 -10.79
CA PRO A 199 16.73 -13.09 -10.80
C PRO A 199 16.99 -12.60 -9.38
N MET A 200 18.07 -13.08 -8.77
CA MET A 200 18.45 -12.75 -7.40
C MET A 200 19.56 -11.70 -7.42
N MET A 201 19.24 -10.51 -6.95
CA MET A 201 20.22 -9.43 -6.79
C MET A 201 21.14 -9.75 -5.60
N TYR A 202 22.39 -9.33 -5.69
CA TYR A 202 23.39 -9.55 -4.64
C TYR A 202 24.14 -8.28 -4.30
N GLN A 203 24.32 -8.05 -3.01
CA GLN A 203 25.20 -7.02 -2.47
C GLN A 203 25.80 -7.47 -1.14
N THR A 204 27.09 -7.20 -0.95
CA THR A 204 27.75 -7.26 0.35
C THR A 204 27.81 -5.85 0.92
N GLY A 205 27.73 -5.71 2.24
CA GLY A 205 27.92 -4.42 2.88
C GLY A 205 27.29 -4.26 4.25
N ARG A 206 27.25 -3.01 4.73
CA ARG A 206 26.62 -2.67 6.01
C ARG A 206 25.14 -2.33 5.86
N PHE A 207 24.30 -3.13 6.52
CA PHE A 207 22.86 -3.01 6.52
C PHE A 207 22.32 -2.86 7.94
N ASP A 208 21.19 -2.16 8.07
CA ASP A 208 20.41 -2.14 9.30
C ASP A 208 19.70 -3.49 9.45
N PHE A 209 19.97 -4.18 10.56
CA PHE A 209 19.54 -5.56 10.77
C PHE A 209 19.06 -5.80 12.20
N TYR A 210 18.09 -6.70 12.33
CA TYR A 210 17.63 -7.24 13.61
C TYR A 210 17.14 -8.68 13.41
N PHE A 211 17.39 -9.54 14.40
CA PHE A 211 16.78 -10.87 14.48
C PHE A 211 15.79 -10.88 15.64
N ASP A 212 14.51 -11.07 15.33
CA ASP A 212 13.46 -11.18 16.33
C ASP A 212 13.31 -12.65 16.74
N GLU A 213 13.84 -13.01 17.90
CA GLU A 213 13.78 -14.38 18.41
C GLU A 213 12.35 -14.85 18.69
N GLU A 214 11.48 -13.95 19.16
CA GLU A 214 10.09 -14.22 19.55
C GLU A 214 9.22 -14.58 18.33
N LEU A 215 9.38 -13.81 17.26
CA LEU A 215 8.71 -14.05 15.98
C LEU A 215 9.50 -15.00 15.07
N SER A 216 10.72 -15.35 15.46
CA SER A 216 11.64 -16.18 14.67
C SER A 216 11.79 -15.65 13.24
N CYS A 217 12.08 -14.36 13.10
CA CYS A 217 12.25 -13.71 11.80
C CYS A 217 13.49 -12.81 11.75
N THR A 218 14.03 -12.67 10.55
CA THR A 218 15.10 -11.75 10.22
C THR A 218 14.51 -10.48 9.61
N VAL A 219 14.91 -9.32 10.13
CA VAL A 219 14.49 -8.00 9.65
C VAL A 219 15.70 -7.27 9.07
N VAL A 220 15.63 -6.88 7.80
CA VAL A 220 16.62 -6.04 7.13
C VAL A 220 15.94 -4.75 6.71
N ARG A 221 16.51 -3.60 7.07
CA ARG A 221 16.00 -2.29 6.64
C ARG A 221 16.87 -1.71 5.53
N LEU A 222 16.25 -1.44 4.39
CA LEU A 222 16.87 -0.78 3.24
C LEU A 222 16.26 0.61 3.03
N HIS A 223 17.09 1.55 2.63
CA HIS A 223 16.67 2.93 2.39
C HIS A 223 16.58 3.21 0.89
N TYR A 224 15.51 3.88 0.46
CA TYR A 224 15.46 4.54 -0.84
C TYR A 224 16.03 5.95 -0.71
N ASN A 225 16.46 6.51 -1.83
CA ASN A 225 16.71 7.94 -1.92
C ASN A 225 15.39 8.70 -1.64
N GLY A 226 15.46 9.88 -1.03
CA GLY A 226 14.27 10.61 -0.56
C GLY A 226 13.87 10.19 0.85
N SER A 227 12.58 9.98 1.11
CA SER A 227 12.05 9.69 2.45
C SER A 227 11.64 8.23 2.66
N ALA A 228 11.57 7.39 1.61
CA ALA A 228 11.04 6.03 1.75
C ALA A 228 12.07 5.02 2.32
N THR A 229 11.61 4.10 3.17
CA THR A 229 12.39 2.98 3.72
C THR A 229 11.60 1.68 3.63
N ALA A 230 12.28 0.56 3.36
CA ALA A 230 11.70 -0.77 3.29
C ALA A 230 12.20 -1.64 4.44
N PHE A 231 11.28 -2.25 5.18
CA PHE A 231 11.53 -3.35 6.10
C PHE A 231 11.27 -4.65 5.36
N LEU A 232 12.32 -5.43 5.16
CA LEU A 232 12.29 -6.77 4.57
C LEU A 232 12.30 -7.79 5.71
N VAL A 233 11.23 -8.56 5.84
CA VAL A 233 11.04 -9.49 6.97
C VAL A 233 11.00 -10.92 6.45
N LEU A 234 12.04 -11.69 6.77
CA LEU A 234 12.20 -13.08 6.38
C LEU A 234 11.89 -13.99 7.59
N PRO A 235 10.69 -14.56 7.71
CA PRO A 235 10.37 -15.50 8.79
C PRO A 235 11.11 -16.82 8.58
N ALA A 236 11.46 -17.51 9.66
CA ALA A 236 11.90 -18.90 9.56
C ALA A 236 10.81 -19.78 8.91
N LYS A 237 11.22 -20.91 8.31
CA LYS A 237 10.28 -21.83 7.65
C LYS A 237 9.16 -22.24 8.60
N GLY A 238 7.91 -22.11 8.14
CA GLY A 238 6.70 -22.41 8.92
C GLY A 238 6.24 -21.31 9.88
N LYS A 239 6.94 -20.16 9.96
CA LYS A 239 6.61 -19.05 10.88
C LYS A 239 5.81 -17.91 10.26
N MET A 240 5.58 -17.92 8.95
CA MET A 240 4.82 -16.87 8.25
C MET A 240 3.45 -16.61 8.90
N LYS A 241 2.68 -17.65 9.21
CA LYS A 241 1.34 -17.49 9.80
C LYS A 241 1.37 -16.82 11.18
N GLN A 242 2.38 -17.13 12.00
CA GLN A 242 2.56 -16.47 13.30
C GLN A 242 2.88 -14.97 13.07
N LEU A 243 3.79 -14.69 12.14
CA LEU A 243 4.16 -13.32 11.79
C LEU A 243 2.95 -12.50 11.29
N GLU A 244 2.12 -13.07 10.41
CA GLU A 244 0.90 -12.42 9.91
C GLU A 244 -0.10 -12.05 11.02
N GLN A 245 -0.22 -12.90 12.04
CA GLN A 245 -1.18 -12.72 13.14
C GLN A 245 -0.69 -11.72 14.19
N THR A 246 0.62 -11.66 14.43
CA THR A 246 1.22 -10.81 15.47
C THR A 246 1.58 -9.41 14.96
N LEU A 247 1.67 -9.20 13.64
CA LEU A 247 2.05 -7.88 13.10
C LEU A 247 1.11 -6.77 13.58
N ASP A 248 1.71 -5.74 14.19
CA ASP A 248 1.09 -4.53 14.70
C ASP A 248 2.14 -3.40 14.78
N LYS A 249 1.71 -2.19 15.19
CA LYS A 249 2.59 -1.03 15.27
C LYS A 249 3.68 -1.19 16.33
N GLU A 250 3.40 -1.87 17.44
CA GLU A 250 4.34 -2.17 18.51
C GLU A 250 5.47 -3.08 18.02
N THR A 251 5.14 -4.05 17.17
CA THR A 251 6.12 -4.93 16.50
C THR A 251 7.06 -4.12 15.60
N ILE A 252 6.52 -3.21 14.79
CA ILE A 252 7.35 -2.34 13.93
C ILE A 252 8.23 -1.41 14.75
N GLN A 253 7.71 -0.86 15.85
CA GLN A 253 8.46 -0.02 16.78
C GLN A 253 9.60 -0.81 17.44
N LYS A 254 9.30 -2.01 17.95
CA LYS A 254 10.30 -2.95 18.51
C LYS A 254 11.43 -3.19 17.50
N TRP A 255 11.11 -3.52 16.25
CA TRP A 255 12.13 -3.71 15.23
C TRP A 255 12.95 -2.45 15.02
N SER A 256 12.29 -1.29 14.85
CA SER A 256 12.96 0.00 14.65
C SER A 256 13.95 0.35 15.76
N ASP A 257 13.60 0.06 17.02
CA ASP A 257 14.43 0.35 18.19
C ASP A 257 15.63 -0.61 18.34
N HIS A 258 15.54 -1.83 17.80
CA HIS A 258 16.56 -2.86 17.94
C HIS A 258 17.43 -3.05 16.69
N LEU A 259 17.14 -2.36 15.59
CA LEU A 259 17.99 -2.37 14.40
C LEU A 259 19.40 -1.86 14.74
N PHE A 260 20.42 -2.60 14.32
CA PHE A 260 21.81 -2.20 14.39
C PHE A 260 22.52 -2.44 13.07
N GLN A 261 23.61 -1.71 12.81
CA GLN A 261 24.40 -1.91 11.60
C GLN A 261 25.28 -3.15 11.71
N SER A 262 25.16 -4.05 10.75
CA SER A 262 26.01 -5.24 10.62
C SER A 262 26.48 -5.44 9.18
N SER A 263 27.68 -6.02 9.01
CA SER A 263 28.20 -6.38 7.69
C SER A 263 27.68 -7.76 7.30
N MET A 264 27.04 -7.89 6.13
CA MET A 264 26.40 -9.12 5.68
C MET A 264 26.38 -9.22 4.15
N ASP A 265 26.21 -10.44 3.66
CA ASP A 265 25.87 -10.74 2.28
C ASP A 265 24.34 -10.81 2.14
N LEU A 266 23.76 -9.92 1.33
CA LEU A 266 22.33 -9.84 1.08
C LEU A 266 21.99 -10.31 -0.33
N TYR A 267 21.11 -11.31 -0.40
CA TYR A 267 20.47 -11.76 -1.63
C TYR A 267 18.99 -11.42 -1.59
N PHE A 268 18.53 -10.64 -2.56
CA PHE A 268 17.16 -10.13 -2.62
C PHE A 268 16.60 -10.27 -4.04
N PRO A 269 15.41 -10.87 -4.22
CA PRO A 269 14.87 -11.10 -5.55
C PRO A 269 14.52 -9.77 -6.23
N LYS A 270 14.76 -9.70 -7.54
CA LYS A 270 14.20 -8.69 -8.43
C LYS A 270 12.84 -9.16 -8.89
N PHE A 271 11.82 -8.33 -8.74
CA PHE A 271 10.44 -8.68 -9.09
C PHE A 271 9.57 -7.44 -9.31
N SER A 272 8.45 -7.64 -9.99
CA SER A 272 7.35 -6.70 -10.02
C SER A 272 6.14 -7.37 -9.37
N ILE A 273 5.48 -6.64 -8.47
CA ILE A 273 4.28 -7.12 -7.78
C ILE A 273 3.15 -6.11 -7.95
N SER A 274 1.96 -6.63 -8.19
CA SER A 274 0.72 -5.88 -8.14
C SER A 274 -0.30 -6.60 -7.26
N GLY A 275 -1.09 -5.81 -6.54
CA GLY A 275 -2.29 -6.29 -5.89
C GLY A 275 -3.48 -5.53 -6.43
N SER A 276 -4.52 -6.26 -6.81
CA SER A 276 -5.78 -5.68 -7.28
C SER A 276 -6.91 -6.33 -6.52
N TYR A 277 -7.65 -5.52 -5.76
CA TYR A 277 -8.66 -6.01 -4.83
C TYR A 277 -9.98 -5.29 -5.05
N GLU A 278 -11.07 -6.05 -5.08
CA GLU A 278 -12.38 -5.53 -4.69
C GLU A 278 -12.45 -5.65 -3.16
N ILE A 279 -12.38 -4.52 -2.45
CA ILE A 279 -12.14 -4.51 -1.00
C ILE A 279 -13.40 -4.34 -0.17
N SER A 280 -14.58 -4.27 -0.81
CA SER A 280 -15.83 -3.99 -0.09
C SER A 280 -16.12 -5.08 0.95
N ASN A 281 -15.89 -6.36 0.63
CA ASN A 281 -16.12 -7.45 1.57
C ASN A 281 -15.16 -7.41 2.76
N THR A 282 -13.88 -7.13 2.53
CA THR A 282 -12.86 -6.96 3.58
C THR A 282 -13.26 -5.83 4.52
N LEU A 283 -13.64 -4.68 3.97
CA LEU A 283 -14.02 -3.50 4.75
C LEU A 283 -15.34 -3.67 5.53
N ARG A 284 -16.30 -4.45 5.00
CA ARG A 284 -17.50 -4.84 5.75
C ARG A 284 -17.16 -5.63 7.01
N LYS A 285 -16.18 -6.56 6.94
CA LYS A 285 -15.72 -7.30 8.13
C LYS A 285 -15.04 -6.39 9.16
N MET A 286 -14.44 -5.30 8.69
CA MET A 286 -13.85 -4.24 9.53
C MET A 286 -14.87 -3.22 10.04
N GLY A 287 -16.17 -3.44 9.85
CA GLY A 287 -17.24 -2.59 10.40
C GLY A 287 -17.74 -1.48 9.47
N ILE A 288 -17.17 -1.32 8.28
CA ILE A 288 -17.64 -0.35 7.27
C ILE A 288 -18.76 -1.02 6.46
N VAL A 289 -20.02 -0.87 6.87
CA VAL A 289 -21.14 -1.66 6.30
C VAL A 289 -22.12 -0.80 5.51
N ASP A 290 -22.68 0.22 6.14
CA ASP A 290 -23.86 0.94 5.64
C ASP A 290 -23.60 1.56 4.27
N VAL A 291 -22.39 2.10 4.06
CA VAL A 291 -21.95 2.76 2.82
C VAL A 291 -22.12 1.88 1.57
N PHE A 292 -22.14 0.56 1.74
CA PHE A 292 -22.29 -0.43 0.68
C PHE A 292 -23.71 -1.02 0.58
N THR A 293 -24.69 -0.45 1.29
CA THR A 293 -26.07 -0.94 1.37
C THR A 293 -27.06 0.19 1.03
N ASN A 294 -28.34 -0.14 1.01
CA ASN A 294 -29.39 0.88 0.83
C ASN A 294 -29.62 1.74 2.10
N GLN A 295 -28.91 1.47 3.20
CA GLN A 295 -28.91 2.32 4.41
C GLN A 295 -27.85 3.42 4.35
N ALA A 296 -27.04 3.47 3.29
CA ALA A 296 -25.99 4.47 3.11
C ALA A 296 -26.58 5.88 3.13
N ASP A 297 -26.10 6.72 4.04
CA ASP A 297 -26.36 8.16 3.99
C ASP A 297 -25.16 8.86 3.34
N LEU A 298 -25.18 8.91 2.01
CA LEU A 298 -24.24 9.68 1.18
C LEU A 298 -24.88 10.97 0.65
N SER A 299 -25.86 11.52 1.37
CA SER A 299 -26.56 12.75 1.00
C SER A 299 -25.64 13.97 0.91
N GLY A 300 -24.47 13.94 1.56
CA GLY A 300 -23.43 14.95 1.38
C GLY A 300 -22.77 14.93 0.00
N ILE A 301 -22.89 13.84 -0.76
CA ILE A 301 -22.38 13.72 -2.13
C ILE A 301 -23.42 14.19 -3.14
N THR A 302 -24.67 13.74 -3.08
CA THR A 302 -25.69 14.01 -4.13
C THR A 302 -26.88 14.84 -3.68
N GLY A 303 -26.99 15.16 -2.39
CA GLY A 303 -28.16 15.82 -1.80
C GLY A 303 -29.32 14.87 -1.48
N THR A 304 -29.23 13.59 -1.85
CA THR A 304 -30.26 12.56 -1.59
C THR A 304 -29.62 11.28 -1.03
N PRO A 305 -30.34 10.50 -0.20
CA PRO A 305 -29.84 9.24 0.36
C PRO A 305 -29.96 8.04 -0.62
N GLU A 306 -30.07 8.30 -1.93
CA GLU A 306 -30.23 7.25 -2.96
C GLU A 306 -28.90 6.69 -3.46
N LEU A 307 -27.79 7.19 -2.92
CA LEU A 307 -26.43 6.83 -3.32
C LEU A 307 -25.82 5.82 -2.35
N LYS A 308 -25.22 4.76 -2.91
CA LYS A 308 -24.39 3.79 -2.18
C LYS A 308 -23.13 3.48 -2.99
N VAL A 309 -22.07 3.08 -2.31
CA VAL A 309 -20.87 2.52 -2.95
C VAL A 309 -21.22 1.12 -3.45
N SER A 310 -21.17 0.92 -4.77
CA SER A 310 -21.47 -0.37 -5.40
C SER A 310 -20.22 -1.24 -5.51
N LYS A 311 -19.06 -0.62 -5.75
CA LYS A 311 -17.77 -1.32 -5.92
C LYS A 311 -16.63 -0.44 -5.44
N VAL A 312 -15.63 -1.05 -4.80
CA VAL A 312 -14.39 -0.37 -4.44
C VAL A 312 -13.22 -1.17 -4.95
N VAL A 313 -12.44 -0.56 -5.83
CA VAL A 313 -11.26 -1.21 -6.39
C VAL A 313 -10.03 -0.49 -5.88
N HIS A 314 -9.14 -1.25 -5.24
CA HIS A 314 -7.81 -0.80 -4.90
C HIS A 314 -6.78 -1.54 -5.76
N LYS A 315 -5.86 -0.80 -6.38
CA LYS A 315 -4.72 -1.38 -7.09
C LYS A 315 -3.40 -0.72 -6.70
N ALA A 316 -2.48 -1.55 -6.23
CA ALA A 316 -1.12 -1.13 -5.88
C ALA A 316 -0.12 -1.88 -6.76
N CYS A 317 0.91 -1.17 -7.23
CA CYS A 317 1.99 -1.75 -8.03
C CYS A 317 3.35 -1.29 -7.50
N LEU A 318 4.32 -2.21 -7.47
CA LEU A 318 5.71 -1.98 -7.07
C LEU A 318 6.65 -2.71 -8.02
N ASP A 319 7.65 -1.98 -8.51
CA ASP A 319 8.80 -2.53 -9.23
C ASP A 319 10.02 -2.53 -8.30
N VAL A 320 10.62 -3.69 -8.08
CA VAL A 320 11.86 -3.88 -7.32
C VAL A 320 12.98 -4.31 -8.27
N ASP A 321 14.00 -3.49 -8.40
CA ASP A 321 15.17 -3.78 -9.23
C ASP A 321 16.48 -3.23 -8.60
N GLU A 322 17.57 -3.32 -9.35
CA GLU A 322 18.92 -2.99 -8.88
C GLU A 322 19.16 -1.47 -8.75
N ARG A 323 18.27 -0.64 -9.31
CA ARG A 323 18.57 0.78 -9.57
C ARG A 323 18.75 1.60 -8.30
N GLY A 324 19.71 2.51 -8.37
CA GLY A 324 20.02 3.58 -7.42
C GLY A 324 20.55 4.80 -8.17
N THR A 325 21.14 5.76 -7.46
CA THR A 325 21.81 6.89 -8.12
C THR A 325 23.20 6.48 -8.64
N GLU A 326 23.55 6.91 -9.86
CA GLU A 326 24.82 6.56 -10.52
C GLU A 326 26.05 7.00 -9.70
N ALA A 327 25.93 8.10 -8.95
CA ALA A 327 26.98 8.59 -8.03
C ALA A 327 27.17 7.71 -6.78
N ALA A 328 26.12 7.01 -6.30
CA ALA A 328 26.22 6.11 -5.15
C ALA A 328 26.84 4.75 -5.51
N ALA A 329 26.71 4.32 -6.77
CA ALA A 329 27.36 3.10 -7.28
C ALA A 329 28.90 3.23 -7.33
N ALA A 330 29.44 4.46 -7.39
CA ALA A 330 30.86 4.76 -7.53
C ALA A 330 31.61 4.92 -6.19
N THR A 331 30.92 5.09 -5.05
CA THR A 331 31.53 5.43 -3.75
C THR A 331 31.74 4.25 -2.78
N GLY A 332 31.43 3.02 -3.19
CA GLY A 332 31.55 1.84 -2.32
C GLY A 332 32.96 1.23 -2.25
N VAL A 333 33.89 1.85 -1.53
CA VAL A 333 35.04 1.12 -0.96
C VAL A 333 34.61 0.60 0.40
N GLU A 334 34.07 -0.61 0.45
CA GLU A 334 33.75 -1.26 1.71
C GLU A 334 34.97 -2.01 2.25
N ILE A 335 35.30 -1.70 3.51
CA ILE A 335 36.39 -2.31 4.26
C ILE A 335 36.05 -3.79 4.44
N MET A 336 36.85 -4.69 3.87
CA MET A 336 36.68 -6.14 4.01
C MET A 336 36.76 -6.55 5.49
N ALA A 337 35.74 -7.26 5.96
CA ALA A 337 35.73 -7.83 7.30
C ALA A 337 36.77 -8.95 7.44
N VAL A 338 37.31 -9.12 8.65
CA VAL A 338 38.34 -10.14 8.98
C VAL A 338 37.71 -11.55 9.10
N SER A 339 36.39 -11.64 9.14
CA SER A 339 35.59 -12.87 9.21
C SER A 339 34.57 -12.93 8.07
N LEU A 340 34.18 -14.15 7.65
CA LEU A 340 33.10 -14.34 6.68
C LEU A 340 31.81 -13.68 7.19
N PRO A 341 31.22 -12.72 6.44
CA PRO A 341 29.97 -12.09 6.83
C PRO A 341 28.82 -13.11 6.81
N PRO A 342 27.82 -12.99 7.70
CA PRO A 342 26.60 -13.80 7.60
C PRO A 342 25.87 -13.53 6.29
N THR A 343 25.23 -14.57 5.74
CA THR A 343 24.42 -14.48 4.52
C THR A 343 22.94 -14.47 4.86
N ILE A 344 22.21 -13.50 4.32
CA ILE A 344 20.75 -13.43 4.35
C ILE A 344 20.24 -13.55 2.92
N GLU A 345 19.42 -14.56 2.67
CA GLU A 345 18.89 -14.84 1.34
C GLU A 345 17.36 -14.93 1.39
N PHE A 346 16.71 -13.97 0.72
CA PHE A 346 15.25 -13.92 0.57
C PHE A 346 14.80 -14.90 -0.54
N ASN A 347 15.01 -16.20 -0.30
CA ASN A 347 14.68 -17.28 -1.23
C ASN A 347 13.39 -18.05 -0.87
N HIS A 348 12.56 -17.55 0.02
CA HIS A 348 11.27 -18.16 0.39
C HIS A 348 10.32 -17.07 0.91
N PRO A 349 9.03 -17.36 1.15
CA PRO A 349 8.04 -16.33 1.42
C PRO A 349 8.44 -15.33 2.51
N PHE A 350 8.31 -14.05 2.20
CA PHE A 350 8.74 -12.94 3.05
C PHE A 350 7.72 -11.80 3.04
N LEU A 351 7.82 -10.90 4.01
CA LEU A 351 7.06 -9.65 4.03
C LEU A 351 7.94 -8.47 3.62
N MET A 352 7.32 -7.50 2.96
CA MET A 352 7.93 -6.21 2.63
C MET A 352 6.99 -5.10 3.09
N LEU A 353 7.46 -4.26 4.01
CA LEU A 353 6.73 -3.08 4.46
C LEU A 353 7.50 -1.84 4.02
N ILE A 354 6.82 -0.88 3.39
CA ILE A 354 7.43 0.38 2.97
C ILE A 354 6.81 1.51 3.79
N PHE A 355 7.67 2.31 4.40
CA PHE A 355 7.30 3.47 5.20
C PHE A 355 7.88 4.75 4.62
N ASP A 356 7.20 5.86 4.87
CA ASP A 356 7.74 7.20 4.67
C ASP A 356 8.38 7.69 5.98
N ARG A 357 9.68 8.03 5.97
CA ARG A 357 10.43 8.43 7.16
C ARG A 357 10.05 9.81 7.69
N ASP A 358 9.55 10.70 6.83
CA ASP A 358 9.21 12.07 7.24
C ASP A 358 7.88 12.12 7.99
N THR A 359 6.93 11.25 7.59
CA THR A 359 5.61 11.16 8.21
C THR A 359 5.42 9.96 9.13
N ASN A 360 6.29 8.94 9.04
CA ASN A 360 6.11 7.59 9.61
C ASN A 360 4.91 6.81 9.02
N SER A 361 4.36 7.24 7.89
CA SER A 361 3.19 6.59 7.29
C SER A 361 3.53 5.24 6.67
N THR A 362 2.63 4.27 6.82
CA THR A 362 2.75 2.96 6.14
C THR A 362 2.30 3.11 4.69
N LEU A 363 3.25 3.17 3.77
CA LEU A 363 2.98 3.34 2.34
C LEU A 363 2.48 2.04 1.71
N PHE A 364 3.14 0.92 2.01
CA PHE A 364 2.81 -0.39 1.45
C PHE A 364 3.02 -1.51 2.45
N ILE A 365 2.19 -2.54 2.36
CA ILE A 365 2.41 -3.84 2.99
C ILE A 365 2.29 -4.91 1.91
N GLY A 366 3.30 -5.77 1.84
CA GLY A 366 3.38 -6.87 0.90
C GLY A 366 3.73 -8.20 1.57
N LYS A 367 3.08 -9.27 1.11
CA LYS A 367 3.53 -10.67 1.30
C LYS A 367 3.91 -11.22 -0.05
N ILE A 368 5.16 -11.63 -0.20
CA ILE A 368 5.67 -12.22 -1.44
C ILE A 368 5.77 -13.72 -1.20
N VAL A 369 4.88 -14.49 -1.83
CA VAL A 369 4.88 -15.96 -1.81
C VAL A 369 5.58 -16.52 -3.05
N ASN A 370 5.42 -15.87 -4.20
CA ASN A 370 6.11 -16.23 -5.44
C ASN A 370 6.49 -14.96 -6.22
N PRO A 371 7.80 -14.63 -6.34
CA PRO A 371 8.26 -13.42 -7.04
C PRO A 371 8.00 -13.42 -8.56
N THR A 372 7.67 -14.56 -9.17
CA THR A 372 7.40 -14.64 -10.62
C THR A 372 5.96 -14.30 -11.00
N ILE A 373 5.10 -14.01 -10.01
CA ILE A 373 3.69 -13.64 -10.21
C ILE A 373 3.53 -12.15 -9.94
N THR A 374 3.18 -11.40 -10.99
CA THR A 374 2.91 -9.96 -10.93
C THR A 374 1.46 -9.67 -10.58
#